data_AF-A0A1I3RK39-F1
#
_entry.id   AF-A0A1I3RK39-F1
#
_cell.length_a   1.000
_cell.length_b   1.000
_cell.length_c   1.000
_cell.angle_alpha   90.00
_cell.angle_beta   90.00
_cell.angle_gamma   90.00
#
_symmetry.space_group_name_H-M   'P 1'
#
loop_
_entity.id
_entity.type
_entity.pdbx_description
1 polymer ?
#
loop_
_entity_poly.entity_id
_entity_poly.type
_entity_poly.pdbx_seq_one_letter_code
_entity_poly.pdbx_strand_id
1 'polypeptide(L)'
;MKKLTALLLLALATACSGQQAAPQAQQPLPASDAEVKFARCMRDNGIGDYPDTIGSEGYPIKDAVAFDKAQQTCAKWKEAGGTAKKVDAAPSPPQATAEIVRGDLTDTVSLSGKIIFSGERVVRGQTTGTVTAVAASGRPLRQGQVLYRVDRKPVVLMYGRLPLYRPLRQGVKDGPDVRQLETALRALGHGEDVTVDDRFSWATARAVRAWQK
;
A
#
# COMPACT_ATOMS: atom_id res chain seq x y z
N MET A 1 -17.08 -36.17 -11.82
CA MET A 1 -18.22 -37.10 -11.84
C MET A 1 -19.32 -36.50 -12.71
N LYS A 2 -19.84 -37.29 -13.66
CA LYS A 2 -21.08 -37.12 -14.45
C LYS A 2 -21.09 -35.94 -15.47
N LYS A 3 -20.88 -36.21 -16.77
CA LYS A 3 -21.88 -36.64 -17.81
C LYS A 3 -22.60 -35.39 -18.38
N LEU A 4 -22.84 -35.15 -19.68
CA LEU A 4 -23.21 -36.01 -20.82
C LEU A 4 -23.30 -35.14 -22.13
N THR A 5 -23.03 -35.77 -23.30
CA THR A 5 -23.64 -35.63 -24.66
C THR A 5 -24.34 -34.33 -25.10
N ALA A 6 -23.98 -33.68 -26.22
CA ALA A 6 -24.07 -34.06 -27.65
C ALA A 6 -25.42 -33.67 -28.34
N LEU A 7 -25.26 -32.88 -29.42
CA LEU A 7 -26.10 -32.61 -30.62
C LEU A 7 -27.54 -33.15 -30.70
N LEU A 8 -28.46 -32.31 -31.20
CA LEU A 8 -29.15 -32.50 -32.51
C LEU A 8 -30.13 -31.35 -32.87
N LEU A 9 -30.05 -30.88 -34.14
CA LEU A 9 -31.09 -30.42 -35.10
C LEU A 9 -32.20 -29.41 -34.69
N LEU A 10 -32.94 -28.73 -35.57
CA LEU A 10 -32.79 -28.09 -36.90
C LEU A 10 -34.17 -27.46 -37.19
N ALA A 11 -34.19 -26.20 -37.64
CA ALA A 11 -35.13 -25.61 -38.60
C ALA A 11 -36.66 -25.46 -38.33
N LEU A 12 -37.10 -24.21 -38.55
CA LEU A 12 -38.22 -23.71 -39.37
C LEU A 12 -39.60 -23.35 -38.79
N ALA A 13 -39.94 -22.09 -39.08
CA ALA A 13 -41.23 -21.50 -39.46
C ALA A 13 -42.28 -21.24 -38.37
N THR A 14 -42.65 -19.97 -38.17
CA THR A 14 -43.88 -19.35 -38.73
C THR A 14 -44.06 -17.91 -38.24
N ALA A 15 -44.56 -17.07 -39.15
CA ALA A 15 -44.82 -15.65 -39.00
C ALA A 15 -46.06 -15.34 -38.14
N CYS A 16 -46.10 -14.18 -37.47
CA CYS A 16 -46.93 -13.05 -37.89
C CYS A 16 -46.97 -11.92 -36.84
N SER A 17 -46.86 -10.69 -37.35
CA SER A 17 -47.47 -9.43 -36.89
C SER A 17 -47.06 -8.82 -35.55
N GLY A 18 -46.20 -7.81 -35.65
CA GLY A 18 -45.97 -6.77 -34.65
C GLY A 18 -44.99 -5.71 -35.13
N GLN A 19 -45.11 -5.27 -36.40
CA GLN A 19 -44.21 -4.32 -37.04
C GLN A 19 -44.90 -2.96 -37.13
N GLN A 20 -44.37 -1.97 -36.42
CA GLN A 20 -44.55 -0.56 -36.77
C GLN A 20 -43.17 0.11 -36.78
N ALA A 21 -42.56 0.06 -37.95
CA ALA A 21 -41.64 1.08 -38.40
C ALA A 21 -41.95 1.39 -39.87
N ALA A 22 -42.03 2.70 -40.14
CA ALA A 22 -42.06 3.42 -41.42
C ALA A 22 -43.40 3.36 -42.22
N PRO A 23 -43.75 4.40 -43.02
CA PRO A 23 -42.90 5.46 -43.57
C PRO A 23 -43.44 6.90 -43.41
N GLN A 24 -42.55 7.84 -43.76
CA GLN A 24 -42.73 9.28 -43.81
C GLN A 24 -43.97 9.71 -44.60
N ALA A 25 -44.69 10.70 -44.08
CA ALA A 25 -45.59 11.55 -44.85
C ALA A 25 -45.08 13.01 -44.76
N GLN A 26 -44.78 13.50 -45.96
CA GLN A 26 -44.20 14.75 -46.38
C GLN A 26 -44.77 16.03 -45.72
N GLN A 27 -43.83 16.79 -45.14
CA GLN A 27 -43.60 18.26 -45.24
C GLN A 27 -44.71 19.24 -44.84
N PRO A 28 -44.28 20.34 -44.20
CA PRO A 28 -44.38 21.63 -44.87
C PRO A 28 -42.98 22.15 -45.24
N LEU A 29 -42.80 22.42 -46.53
CA LEU A 29 -41.78 23.33 -47.06
C LEU A 29 -42.14 24.78 -46.61
N PRO A 30 -41.25 25.79 -46.76
CA PRO A 30 -40.01 26.07 -46.05
C PRO A 30 -40.16 27.34 -45.17
N ALA A 31 -40.19 27.19 -43.84
CA ALA A 31 -39.80 28.28 -42.92
C ALA A 31 -38.26 28.45 -42.86
N SER A 32 -37.54 27.46 -43.40
CA SER A 32 -36.10 27.25 -43.35
C SER A 32 -35.26 28.27 -44.11
N ASP A 33 -35.73 28.82 -45.23
CA ASP A 33 -34.90 29.71 -46.06
C ASP A 33 -34.70 31.08 -45.42
N ALA A 34 -35.73 31.59 -44.75
CA ALA A 34 -35.67 32.89 -44.09
C ALA A 34 -34.94 32.79 -42.73
N GLU A 35 -35.08 31.67 -42.02
CA GLU A 35 -34.24 31.32 -40.86
C GLU A 35 -32.76 31.17 -41.24
N VAL A 36 -32.45 30.42 -42.30
CA VAL A 36 -31.08 30.26 -42.80
C VAL A 36 -30.52 31.59 -43.33
N LYS A 37 -31.34 32.44 -43.97
CA LYS A 37 -30.94 33.81 -44.36
C LYS A 37 -30.66 34.70 -43.15
N PHE A 38 -31.46 34.57 -42.09
CA PHE A 38 -31.21 35.29 -40.85
C PHE A 38 -29.93 34.79 -40.17
N ALA A 39 -29.75 33.48 -40.04
CA ALA A 39 -28.57 32.87 -39.45
C ALA A 39 -27.30 33.22 -40.24
N ARG A 40 -27.36 33.21 -41.57
CA ARG A 40 -26.26 33.67 -42.44
C ARG A 40 -25.98 35.16 -42.24
N CYS A 41 -27.02 35.99 -42.19
CA CYS A 41 -26.87 37.42 -41.92
C CYS A 41 -26.24 37.69 -40.54
N MET A 42 -26.64 36.96 -39.49
CA MET A 42 -26.07 37.08 -38.15
C MET A 42 -24.58 36.70 -38.13
N ARG A 43 -24.20 35.64 -38.87
CA ARG A 43 -22.80 35.25 -39.07
C ARG A 43 -21.99 36.31 -39.81
N ASP A 44 -22.55 36.91 -40.85
CA ASP A 44 -21.91 37.97 -41.63
C ASP A 44 -21.79 39.31 -40.85
N ASN A 45 -22.61 39.51 -39.81
CA ASN A 45 -22.62 40.73 -38.98
C ASN A 45 -21.97 40.56 -37.60
N GLY A 46 -21.06 39.60 -37.47
CA GLY A 46 -20.17 39.48 -36.31
C GLY A 46 -20.54 38.38 -35.30
N ILE A 47 -21.62 37.64 -35.52
CA ILE A 47 -22.01 36.49 -34.68
C ILE A 47 -21.71 35.19 -35.44
N GLY A 48 -20.41 34.92 -35.67
CA GLY A 48 -19.94 33.84 -36.57
C GLY A 48 -20.36 32.41 -36.19
N ASP A 49 -20.71 32.17 -34.93
CA ASP A 49 -21.12 30.88 -34.38
C ASP A 49 -22.65 30.77 -34.21
N TYR A 50 -23.42 31.61 -34.92
CA TYR A 50 -24.89 31.59 -34.83
C TYR A 50 -25.46 30.35 -35.54
N PRO A 51 -26.25 29.51 -34.87
CA PRO A 51 -26.78 28.27 -35.44
C PRO A 51 -27.90 28.53 -36.44
N ASP A 52 -28.05 27.65 -37.44
CA ASP A 52 -29.11 27.76 -38.46
C ASP A 52 -30.51 27.44 -37.92
N THR A 53 -30.59 26.71 -36.80
CA THR A 53 -31.83 26.50 -36.05
C THR A 53 -31.59 26.84 -34.58
N ILE A 54 -32.49 27.61 -33.97
CA ILE A 54 -32.45 27.89 -32.55
C ILE A 54 -33.49 27.00 -31.90
N GLY A 55 -33.04 25.99 -31.17
CA GLY A 55 -33.91 25.18 -30.32
C GLY A 55 -34.52 26.02 -29.19
N SER A 56 -35.43 25.43 -28.41
CA SER A 56 -36.05 26.06 -27.24
C SER A 56 -35.05 26.51 -26.15
N GLU A 57 -33.80 26.05 -26.24
CA GLU A 57 -32.72 26.32 -25.30
C GLU A 57 -32.06 27.69 -25.50
N GLY A 58 -32.33 28.38 -26.62
CA GLY A 58 -31.76 29.71 -26.91
C GLY A 58 -30.29 29.67 -27.36
N TYR A 59 -29.70 30.85 -27.56
CA TYR A 59 -28.31 31.00 -28.01
C TYR A 59 -27.49 31.76 -26.95
N PRO A 60 -26.34 31.23 -26.50
CA PRO A 60 -25.50 31.90 -25.51
C PRO A 60 -24.84 33.14 -26.11
N ILE A 61 -25.19 34.31 -25.57
CA ILE A 61 -24.70 35.59 -26.10
C ILE A 61 -23.39 35.97 -25.41
N LYS A 62 -22.28 35.82 -26.13
CA LYS A 62 -20.93 36.23 -25.66
C LYS A 62 -20.74 37.74 -25.68
N ASP A 63 -21.31 38.43 -26.66
CA ASP A 63 -21.30 39.90 -26.79
C ASP A 63 -22.72 40.40 -27.10
N ALA A 64 -23.34 41.01 -26.10
CA ALA A 64 -24.70 41.51 -26.20
C ALA A 64 -24.84 42.68 -27.17
N VAL A 65 -23.84 43.56 -27.23
CA VAL A 65 -23.88 44.77 -28.05
C VAL A 65 -23.73 44.41 -29.53
N ALA A 66 -22.80 43.49 -29.84
CA ALA A 66 -22.64 42.96 -31.18
C ALA A 66 -23.90 42.22 -31.65
N PHE A 67 -24.52 41.44 -30.75
CA PHE A 67 -25.74 40.71 -31.07
C PHE A 67 -26.93 41.63 -31.37
N ASP A 68 -27.16 42.67 -30.56
CA ASP A 68 -28.26 43.63 -30.77
C ASP A 68 -28.08 44.39 -32.10
N LYS A 69 -26.84 44.79 -32.41
CA LYS A 69 -26.51 45.43 -33.69
C LYS A 69 -26.76 44.49 -34.88
N ALA A 70 -26.31 43.24 -34.79
CA ALA A 70 -26.54 42.25 -35.84
C ALA A 70 -28.04 41.97 -36.04
N GLN A 71 -28.82 41.87 -34.97
CA GLN A 71 -30.28 41.70 -35.06
C GLN A 71 -30.98 42.89 -35.74
N GLN A 72 -30.52 44.12 -35.48
CA GLN A 72 -31.06 45.32 -36.13
C GLN A 72 -30.71 45.34 -37.62
N THR A 73 -29.46 45.04 -37.99
CA THR A 73 -29.04 44.96 -39.40
C THR A 73 -29.77 43.85 -40.16
N CYS A 74 -30.02 42.72 -39.49
CA CYS A 74 -30.70 41.57 -40.04
C CYS A 74 -32.23 41.58 -39.80
N ALA A 75 -32.79 42.72 -39.36
CA ALA A 75 -34.20 42.84 -39.00
C ALA A 75 -35.17 42.41 -40.12
N LYS A 76 -34.77 42.56 -41.38
CA LYS A 76 -35.51 42.11 -42.57
C LYS A 76 -35.87 40.62 -42.55
N TRP A 77 -35.09 39.80 -41.86
CA TRP A 77 -35.30 38.34 -41.76
C TRP A 77 -35.71 37.89 -40.35
N LYS A 78 -35.95 38.83 -39.43
CA LYS A 78 -36.19 38.57 -38.00
C LYS A 78 -37.51 37.84 -37.71
N GLU A 79 -38.55 38.09 -38.49
CA GLU A 79 -39.87 37.45 -38.31
C GLU A 79 -39.86 35.96 -38.63
N ALA A 80 -38.88 35.51 -39.43
CA ALA A 80 -38.65 34.09 -39.69
C ALA A 80 -37.67 33.45 -38.70
N GLY A 81 -36.68 34.19 -38.19
CA GLY A 81 -35.52 33.65 -37.49
C GLY A 81 -35.72 33.09 -36.08
N GLY A 82 -36.94 33.03 -35.55
CA GLY A 82 -37.24 32.65 -34.17
C GLY A 82 -36.71 33.65 -33.13
N THR A 83 -37.45 33.85 -32.03
CA THR A 83 -36.97 34.71 -30.93
C THR A 83 -35.94 33.94 -30.10
N ALA A 84 -34.66 34.05 -30.44
CA ALA A 84 -33.58 33.57 -29.57
C ALA A 84 -33.70 34.25 -28.20
N LYS A 85 -33.97 33.45 -27.15
CA LYS A 85 -33.86 33.91 -25.78
C LYS A 85 -32.39 34.09 -25.45
N LYS A 86 -31.99 35.30 -25.06
CA LYS A 86 -30.66 35.61 -24.54
C LYS A 86 -30.41 34.78 -23.29
N VAL A 87 -29.37 33.93 -23.32
CA VAL A 87 -28.86 33.24 -22.15
C VAL A 87 -27.39 33.62 -21.98
N ASP A 88 -27.00 33.99 -20.76
CA ASP A 88 -25.62 34.37 -20.47
C ASP A 88 -24.74 33.11 -20.48
N ALA A 89 -23.57 33.18 -21.13
CA ALA A 89 -22.64 32.08 -21.17
C ALA A 89 -22.04 31.84 -19.77
N ALA A 90 -22.22 30.64 -19.22
CA ALA A 90 -21.63 30.28 -17.93
C ALA A 90 -20.09 30.22 -18.03
N PRO A 91 -19.34 30.80 -17.08
CA PRO A 91 -17.89 30.73 -17.08
C PRO A 91 -17.40 29.31 -16.78
N SER A 92 -16.50 28.78 -17.61
CA SER A 92 -15.86 27.48 -17.37
C SER A 92 -14.91 27.56 -16.17
N PRO A 93 -14.88 26.54 -15.29
CA PRO A 93 -13.95 26.52 -14.17
C PRO A 93 -12.49 26.45 -14.66
N PRO A 94 -11.53 27.03 -13.93
CA PRO A 94 -10.12 26.98 -14.28
C PRO A 94 -9.60 25.55 -14.26
N GLN A 95 -8.70 25.22 -15.20
CA GLN A 95 -8.09 23.89 -15.32
C GLN A 95 -6.83 23.79 -14.45
N ALA A 96 -6.67 22.67 -13.74
CA ALA A 96 -5.47 22.39 -12.96
C ALA A 96 -4.40 21.78 -13.89
N THR A 97 -3.26 22.45 -14.00
CA THR A 97 -2.07 21.97 -14.71
C THR A 97 -0.95 21.66 -13.72
N ALA A 98 -0.11 20.68 -14.03
CA ALA A 98 1.12 20.40 -13.29
C ALA A 98 2.32 20.42 -14.26
N GLU A 99 3.48 20.85 -13.77
CA GLU A 99 4.72 20.85 -14.55
C GLU A 99 5.20 19.41 -14.82
N ILE A 100 5.73 19.17 -16.02
CA ILE A 100 6.26 17.87 -16.42
C ILE A 100 7.69 17.74 -15.90
N VAL A 101 7.91 16.82 -14.96
CA VAL A 101 9.22 16.51 -14.40
C VAL A 101 9.59 15.07 -14.75
N ARG A 102 10.84 14.82 -15.16
CA ARG A 102 11.38 13.45 -15.26
C ARG A 102 11.98 13.05 -13.92
N GLY A 103 11.59 11.88 -13.42
CA GLY A 103 12.13 11.30 -12.19
C GLY A 103 11.81 9.81 -12.12
N ASP A 104 12.36 9.15 -11.12
CA ASP A 104 12.15 7.72 -10.91
C ASP A 104 10.80 7.46 -10.24
N LEU A 105 10.07 6.47 -10.76
CA LEU A 105 8.84 6.01 -10.14
C LEU A 105 9.17 4.98 -9.07
N THR A 106 8.86 5.30 -7.82
CA THR A 106 9.05 4.39 -6.70
C THR A 106 7.72 3.75 -6.33
N ASP A 107 7.65 2.43 -6.35
CA ASP A 107 6.51 1.68 -5.83
C ASP A 107 6.84 1.16 -4.43
N THR A 108 5.90 1.32 -3.50
CA THR A 108 6.08 0.90 -2.09
C THR A 108 5.10 -0.21 -1.78
N VAL A 109 5.63 -1.43 -1.60
CA VAL A 109 4.83 -2.59 -1.19
C VAL A 109 5.09 -2.88 0.28
N SER A 110 4.03 -2.88 1.09
CA SER A 110 4.08 -3.30 2.49
C SER A 110 3.78 -4.80 2.61
N LEU A 111 4.69 -5.56 3.23
CA LEU A 111 4.54 -7.00 3.46
C LEU A 111 4.44 -7.29 4.95
N SER A 112 3.56 -8.22 5.32
CA SER A 112 3.48 -8.74 6.68
C SER A 112 4.39 -9.96 6.83
N GLY A 113 5.24 -9.97 7.85
CA GLY A 113 6.12 -11.09 8.19
C GLY A 113 5.98 -11.50 9.65
N LYS A 114 6.35 -12.75 9.96
CA LYS A 114 6.48 -13.21 11.36
C LYS A 114 7.95 -13.32 11.72
N ILE A 115 8.31 -12.82 12.90
CA ILE A 115 9.63 -13.07 13.49
C ILE A 115 9.60 -14.45 14.14
N ILE A 116 10.45 -15.35 13.64
CA ILE A 116 10.65 -16.69 14.20
C ILE A 116 12.07 -16.81 14.74
N PHE A 117 12.31 -17.80 15.60
CA PHE A 117 13.66 -18.13 16.01
C PHE A 117 14.47 -18.64 14.81
N SER A 118 15.74 -18.24 14.73
CA SER A 118 16.63 -18.56 13.60
C SER A 118 17.06 -20.03 13.53
N GLY A 119 16.72 -20.84 14.54
CA GLY A 119 17.04 -22.26 14.62
C GLY A 119 17.19 -22.75 16.05
N GLU A 120 17.40 -24.06 16.19
CA GLU A 120 17.68 -24.73 17.46
C GLU A 120 19.18 -24.98 17.62
N ARG A 121 19.67 -24.96 18.86
CA ARG A 121 21.07 -25.29 19.18
C ARG A 121 21.12 -26.36 20.24
N VAL A 122 21.74 -27.49 19.91
CA VAL A 122 21.99 -28.56 20.87
C VAL A 122 23.08 -28.13 21.84
N VAL A 123 22.73 -28.05 23.13
CA VAL A 123 23.68 -27.82 24.21
C VAL A 123 24.03 -29.16 24.85
N ARG A 124 25.30 -29.56 24.76
CA ARG A 124 25.80 -30.80 25.37
C ARG A 124 26.33 -30.51 26.77
N GLY A 125 25.75 -31.19 27.76
CA GLY A 125 26.28 -31.20 29.13
C GLY A 125 27.61 -31.94 29.21
N GLN A 126 28.52 -31.46 30.04
CA GLN A 126 29.82 -32.12 30.32
C GLN A 126 29.81 -32.93 31.63
N THR A 127 28.75 -32.80 32.43
CA THR A 127 28.61 -33.48 33.72
C THR A 127 27.99 -34.85 33.53
N THR A 128 28.68 -35.89 34.01
CA THR A 128 28.16 -37.26 34.12
C THR A 128 27.24 -37.38 35.33
N GLY A 129 26.15 -38.13 35.21
CA GLY A 129 25.21 -38.41 36.30
C GLY A 129 23.78 -38.56 35.79
N THR A 130 22.80 -38.57 36.69
CA THR A 130 21.37 -38.68 36.34
C THR A 130 20.75 -37.29 36.20
N VAL A 131 20.11 -37.03 35.05
CA VAL A 131 19.31 -35.81 34.86
C VAL A 131 18.10 -35.87 35.79
N THR A 132 18.03 -34.94 36.73
CA THR A 132 17.00 -34.90 37.80
C THR A 132 15.96 -33.81 37.58
N ALA A 133 16.28 -32.80 36.76
CA ALA A 133 15.34 -31.77 36.32
C ALA A 133 15.85 -31.10 35.06
N VAL A 134 14.93 -30.61 34.22
CA VAL A 134 15.22 -29.77 33.04
C VAL A 134 14.31 -28.54 33.10
N ALA A 135 14.77 -27.39 32.60
CA ALA A 135 13.91 -26.22 32.45
C ALA A 135 12.70 -26.53 31.56
N ALA A 136 11.54 -25.95 31.89
CA ALA A 136 10.33 -26.14 31.12
C ALA A 136 10.51 -25.69 29.66
N SER A 137 10.00 -26.47 28.72
CA SER A 137 10.01 -26.12 27.30
C SER A 137 9.25 -24.81 27.06
N GLY A 138 9.74 -23.99 26.12
CA GLY A 138 9.17 -22.68 25.81
C GLY A 138 9.49 -21.56 26.82
N ARG A 139 10.12 -21.86 27.97
CA ARG A 139 10.55 -20.84 28.92
C ARG A 139 11.81 -20.12 28.41
N PRO A 140 11.80 -18.78 28.29
CA PRO A 140 13.01 -18.03 27.99
C PRO A 140 13.98 -18.14 29.16
N LEU A 141 15.20 -18.64 28.89
CA LEU A 141 16.27 -18.72 29.87
C LEU A 141 17.28 -17.57 29.69
N ARG A 142 17.63 -16.94 30.81
CA ARG A 142 18.65 -15.90 30.87
C ARG A 142 19.90 -16.39 31.60
N GLN A 143 21.03 -15.75 31.35
CA GLN A 143 22.27 -16.03 32.09
C GLN A 143 22.02 -15.97 33.61
N GLY A 144 22.62 -16.90 34.34
CA GLY A 144 22.40 -17.07 35.79
C GLY A 144 21.23 -18.00 36.14
N GLN A 145 20.36 -18.34 35.18
CA GLN A 145 19.27 -19.28 35.43
C GLN A 145 19.71 -20.74 35.26
N VAL A 146 19.04 -21.64 35.98
CA VAL A 146 19.31 -23.08 35.92
C VAL A 146 18.75 -23.66 34.63
N LEU A 147 19.62 -24.30 33.84
CA LEU A 147 19.25 -24.94 32.57
C LEU A 147 18.75 -26.37 32.81
N TYR A 148 19.46 -27.12 33.64
CA TYR A 148 19.10 -28.48 34.08
C TYR A 148 19.80 -28.82 35.39
N ARG A 149 19.45 -29.97 35.98
CA ARG A 149 20.10 -30.53 37.17
C ARG A 149 20.61 -31.93 36.90
N VAL A 150 21.82 -32.21 37.40
CA VAL A 150 22.42 -33.54 37.42
C VAL A 150 22.65 -33.91 38.88
N ASP A 151 22.13 -35.07 39.32
CA ASP A 151 22.22 -35.52 40.71
C ASP A 151 21.75 -34.45 41.72
N ARG A 152 20.66 -33.74 41.38
CA ARG A 152 20.09 -32.58 42.09
C ARG A 152 20.97 -31.33 42.18
N LYS A 153 22.17 -31.32 41.56
CA LYS A 153 23.04 -30.14 41.47
C LYS A 153 22.68 -29.27 40.25
N PRO A 154 22.54 -27.94 40.41
CA PRO A 154 22.17 -27.06 39.31
C PRO A 154 23.32 -26.86 38.31
N VAL A 155 22.99 -26.95 37.02
CA VAL A 155 23.84 -26.47 35.92
C VAL A 155 23.27 -25.14 35.44
N VAL A 156 24.04 -24.07 35.65
CA VAL A 156 23.63 -22.69 35.40
C VAL A 156 24.05 -22.25 34.00
N LEU A 157 23.16 -21.54 33.31
CA LEU A 157 23.43 -20.95 32.00
C LEU A 157 24.41 -19.77 32.14
N MET A 158 25.54 -19.86 31.44
CA MET A 158 26.48 -18.76 31.24
C MET A 158 26.69 -18.53 29.75
N TYR A 159 26.70 -17.27 29.32
CA TYR A 159 26.95 -16.94 27.92
C TYR A 159 28.43 -17.01 27.62
N GLY A 160 28.74 -17.56 26.45
CA GLY A 160 30.10 -17.91 26.11
C GLY A 160 30.23 -18.63 24.79
N ARG A 161 31.42 -18.54 24.20
CA ARG A 161 31.81 -19.33 23.04
C ARG A 161 32.46 -20.65 23.45
N LEU A 162 33.08 -20.68 24.63
CA LEU A 162 33.79 -21.84 25.13
C LEU A 162 32.97 -22.53 26.22
N PRO A 163 32.89 -23.88 26.24
CA PRO A 163 32.45 -24.58 27.42
C PRO A 163 33.47 -24.38 28.56
N LEU A 164 33.05 -24.51 29.83
CA LEU A 164 33.99 -24.65 30.94
C LEU A 164 34.61 -26.06 30.88
N TYR A 165 35.68 -26.20 30.10
CA TYR A 165 36.31 -27.50 29.79
C TYR A 165 37.35 -27.94 30.82
N ARG A 166 37.73 -27.07 31.76
CA ARG A 166 38.69 -27.36 32.83
C ARG A 166 38.25 -26.74 34.16
N PRO A 167 38.75 -27.25 35.29
CA PRO A 167 38.50 -26.61 36.59
C PRO A 167 39.19 -25.24 36.67
N LEU A 168 38.43 -24.21 37.01
CA LEU A 168 38.92 -22.86 37.23
C LEU A 168 39.13 -22.61 38.73
N ARG A 169 40.35 -22.24 39.10
CA ARG A 169 40.77 -21.98 40.48
C ARG A 169 41.98 -21.04 40.48
N GLN A 170 42.29 -20.47 41.63
CA GLN A 170 43.50 -19.67 41.80
C GLN A 170 44.75 -20.51 41.45
N GLY A 171 45.65 -19.91 40.66
CA GLY A 171 46.86 -20.59 40.16
C GLY A 171 46.64 -21.45 38.91
N VAL A 172 45.43 -21.47 38.33
CA VAL A 172 45.23 -22.06 37.00
C VAL A 172 45.97 -21.23 35.94
N LYS A 173 46.43 -21.89 34.87
CA LYS A 173 47.02 -21.21 33.72
C LYS A 173 46.03 -20.25 33.08
N ASP A 174 46.51 -19.06 32.73
CA ASP A 174 45.73 -18.03 32.05
C ASP A 174 45.03 -18.58 30.79
N GLY A 175 43.81 -18.13 30.53
CA GLY A 175 43.08 -18.53 29.34
C GLY A 175 41.73 -17.83 29.11
N PRO A 176 41.20 -17.93 27.88
CA PRO A 176 39.98 -17.24 27.46
C PRO A 176 38.72 -17.70 28.20
N ASP A 177 38.74 -18.89 28.80
CA ASP A 177 37.67 -19.40 29.66
C ASP A 177 37.57 -18.63 30.98
N VAL A 178 38.70 -18.14 31.51
CA VAL A 178 38.72 -17.24 32.66
C VAL A 178 38.05 -15.92 32.31
N ARG A 179 38.46 -15.29 31.19
CA ARG A 179 37.86 -14.04 30.71
C ARG A 179 36.36 -14.13 30.55
N GLN A 180 35.89 -15.25 30.00
CA GLN A 180 34.48 -15.52 29.80
C GLN A 180 33.74 -15.61 31.14
N LEU A 181 34.30 -16.34 32.12
CA LEU A 181 33.75 -16.43 33.47
C LEU A 181 33.68 -15.04 34.12
N GLU A 182 34.74 -14.26 34.05
CA GLU A 182 34.81 -12.92 34.65
C GLU A 182 33.82 -11.95 34.03
N THR A 183 33.68 -11.98 32.69
CA THR A 183 32.66 -11.22 31.96
C THR A 183 31.27 -11.61 32.45
N ALA A 184 31.02 -12.90 32.63
CA ALA A 184 29.72 -13.39 33.09
C ALA A 184 29.44 -13.01 34.55
N LEU A 185 30.44 -13.06 35.43
CA LEU A 185 30.32 -12.64 36.82
C LEU A 185 30.00 -11.14 36.93
N ARG A 186 30.62 -10.29 36.09
CA ARG A 186 30.25 -8.88 35.99
C ARG A 186 28.80 -8.69 35.55
N ALA A 187 28.38 -9.37 34.49
CA ALA A 187 27.01 -9.30 34.00
C ALA A 187 25.97 -9.81 35.01
N LEU A 188 26.38 -10.69 35.92
CA LEU A 188 25.55 -11.20 37.02
C LEU A 188 25.59 -10.33 38.28
N GLY A 189 26.36 -9.23 38.30
CA GLY A 189 26.47 -8.33 39.45
C GLY A 189 27.41 -8.82 40.55
N HIS A 190 28.26 -9.81 40.29
CA HIS A 190 29.23 -10.34 41.26
C HIS A 190 30.68 -9.94 40.94
N GLY A 191 30.91 -9.19 39.86
CA GLY A 191 32.23 -8.89 39.32
C GLY A 191 32.73 -7.46 39.51
N GLU A 192 32.21 -6.69 40.47
CA GLU A 192 32.57 -5.26 40.66
C GLU A 192 34.09 -5.07 40.79
N ASP A 193 34.76 -5.91 41.59
CA ASP A 193 36.21 -5.88 41.79
C ASP A 193 37.00 -6.79 40.84
N VAL A 194 36.33 -7.44 39.88
CA VAL A 194 36.96 -8.39 38.96
C VAL A 194 37.44 -7.66 37.73
N THR A 195 38.75 -7.62 37.50
CA THR A 195 39.30 -7.24 36.18
C THR A 195 38.96 -8.32 35.17
N VAL A 196 38.46 -7.95 33.99
CA VAL A 196 38.17 -8.93 32.92
C VAL A 196 39.43 -9.15 32.10
N ASP A 197 40.14 -10.24 32.39
CA ASP A 197 41.37 -10.64 31.71
C ASP A 197 41.43 -12.17 31.56
N ASP A 198 42.61 -12.75 31.32
CA ASP A 198 42.75 -14.21 31.20
C ASP A 198 43.17 -14.89 32.50
N ARG A 199 43.38 -14.14 33.59
CA ARG A 199 44.04 -14.59 34.81
C ARG A 199 43.05 -14.77 35.95
N PHE A 200 42.98 -15.99 36.47
CA PHE A 200 42.11 -16.27 37.60
C PHE A 200 42.72 -15.72 38.90
N SER A 201 42.34 -14.49 39.23
CA SER A 201 42.82 -13.76 40.40
C SER A 201 42.06 -14.14 41.69
N TRP A 202 42.54 -13.62 42.83
CA TRP A 202 41.79 -13.74 44.09
C TRP A 202 40.45 -12.98 44.04
N ALA A 203 40.37 -11.85 43.33
CA ALA A 203 39.12 -11.12 43.15
C ALA A 203 38.10 -11.98 42.39
N THR A 204 38.54 -12.68 41.34
CA THR A 204 37.74 -13.65 40.58
C THR A 204 37.27 -14.80 41.48
N ALA A 205 38.16 -15.34 42.33
CA ALA A 205 37.81 -16.39 43.29
C ALA A 205 36.71 -15.94 44.28
N ARG A 206 36.79 -14.70 44.77
CA ARG A 206 35.80 -14.12 45.69
C ARG A 206 34.46 -13.91 44.99
N ALA A 207 34.48 -13.39 43.76
CA ALA A 207 33.28 -13.20 42.94
C ALA A 207 32.55 -14.51 42.67
N VAL A 208 33.28 -15.59 42.33
CA VAL A 208 32.70 -16.93 42.18
C VAL A 208 32.03 -17.40 43.46
N ARG A 209 32.67 -17.22 44.63
CA ARG A 209 32.05 -17.60 45.91
C ARG A 209 30.82 -16.77 46.22
N ALA A 210 30.83 -15.48 45.91
CA ALA A 210 29.66 -14.61 46.11
C ALA A 210 28.48 -15.05 45.22
N TRP A 211 28.78 -15.47 43.98
CA TRP A 211 27.80 -15.99 43.04
C TRP A 211 27.22 -17.36 43.43
N GLN A 212 28.02 -18.24 44.05
CA GLN A 212 27.63 -19.61 44.39
C GLN A 212 26.88 -19.76 45.72
N LYS A 213 26.76 -18.69 46.50
CA LYS A 213 25.97 -18.69 47.74
C LYS A 213 24.48 -18.75 47.44
#